data_AF-A1CZA8-F1
#
_entry.id   AF-A1CZA8-F1
#
_cell.length_a   1.000
_cell.length_b   1.000
_cell.length_c   1.000
_cell.angle_alpha   90.00
_cell.angle_beta   90.00
_cell.angle_gamma   90.00
#
_symmetry.space_group_name_H-M   'P 1'
#
loop_
_entity.id
_entity.type
_entity.pdbx_description
1 polymer ?
#
loop_
_entity_poly.entity_id
_entity_poly.type
_entity_poly.pdbx_seq_one_letter_code
_entity_poly.pdbx_strand_id
1 'polypeptide(L)'
;MFSPPVDPPAMQQLTCHHDAPPDRYHTCLNTHHAAYSENNLPPLLFRLEAPRFDDLPPLSNLIENNQVVKDHDGRPLRAFPFLPRYISIRPAAWLLEYWMRTDPRLTYRDIKARMVVPAAQRPRENTLNMRRERQCRNPLALSCWTSHRRAVGKVEVERVARWSLEQIRYNTTMDIEYARGAGPGSGDQRTAVRLRSRTLAGGAPAYYPLDLFLDGGEVHVPSQRIGEALSLFWQLSERASRLRLGSWRLLPAEELPEAWRRGTQRGNMGDVRDLEAVSRLSEIVEQ
;
A
#
# COMPACT_ATOMS: atom_id res chain seq x y z
N MET A 1 24.17 -30.26 -28.87
CA MET A 1 23.30 -31.10 -28.01
C MET A 1 22.13 -30.25 -27.60
N PHE A 2 20.96 -30.49 -28.19
CA PHE A 2 19.73 -29.77 -27.89
C PHE A 2 19.12 -30.37 -26.62
N SER A 3 18.89 -29.55 -25.60
CA SER A 3 18.08 -29.95 -24.45
C SER A 3 16.62 -30.04 -24.88
N PRO A 4 15.86 -31.05 -24.44
CA PRO A 4 14.45 -31.15 -24.76
C PRO A 4 13.68 -29.99 -24.12
N PRO A 5 12.58 -29.52 -24.74
CA PRO A 5 11.69 -28.56 -24.12
C PRO A 5 11.05 -29.24 -22.90
N VAL A 6 11.28 -28.67 -21.72
CA VAL A 6 10.50 -29.00 -20.53
C VAL A 6 9.13 -28.37 -20.73
N ASP A 7 8.14 -29.18 -21.04
CA ASP A 7 6.75 -28.73 -21.04
C ASP A 7 6.44 -28.14 -19.66
N PRO A 8 5.93 -26.89 -19.59
CA PRO A 8 5.50 -26.34 -18.31
C PRO A 8 4.38 -27.24 -17.76
N PRO A 9 4.38 -27.56 -16.46
CA PRO A 9 3.29 -28.33 -15.87
C PRO A 9 1.98 -27.60 -16.15
N ALA A 10 0.98 -28.33 -16.62
CA ALA A 10 -0.36 -27.83 -16.84
C ALA A 10 -0.84 -27.09 -15.58
N MET A 11 -0.77 -25.76 -15.60
CA MET A 11 -1.38 -24.92 -14.58
C MET A 11 -2.88 -25.14 -14.74
N GLN A 12 -3.43 -26.10 -13.98
CA GLN A 12 -4.86 -26.16 -13.74
C GLN A 12 -5.27 -24.74 -13.33
N GLN A 13 -6.04 -24.08 -14.19
CA GLN A 13 -6.62 -22.78 -13.88
C GLN A 13 -7.38 -22.98 -12.58
N LEU A 14 -6.83 -22.49 -11.47
CA LEU A 14 -7.50 -22.51 -10.19
C LEU A 14 -8.61 -21.45 -10.26
N THR A 15 -9.71 -21.81 -10.92
CA THR A 15 -10.89 -20.98 -11.08
C THR A 15 -11.84 -21.26 -9.94
N CYS A 16 -12.24 -20.19 -9.26
CA CYS A 16 -13.32 -20.27 -8.29
C CYS A 16 -14.63 -20.30 -9.06
N HIS A 17 -15.27 -21.47 -9.15
CA HIS A 17 -16.56 -21.62 -9.82
C HIS A 17 -17.71 -21.32 -8.86
N HIS A 18 -18.65 -20.50 -9.29
CA HIS A 18 -19.79 -20.07 -8.49
C HIS A 18 -21.07 -20.06 -9.34
N ASP A 19 -22.04 -20.89 -8.96
CA ASP A 19 -23.40 -20.86 -9.54
C ASP A 19 -24.27 -19.78 -8.90
N ALA A 20 -23.90 -19.34 -7.69
CA ALA A 20 -24.53 -18.25 -6.94
C ALA A 20 -23.46 -17.42 -6.21
N PRO A 21 -23.77 -16.16 -5.82
CA PRO A 21 -22.84 -15.36 -5.03
C PRO A 21 -22.41 -16.10 -3.75
N PRO A 22 -21.09 -16.16 -3.45
CA PRO A 22 -20.58 -16.85 -2.27
C PRO A 22 -20.90 -16.09 -0.97
N ASP A 23 -20.44 -16.60 0.17
CA ASP A 23 -20.59 -15.92 1.45
C ASP A 23 -19.86 -14.56 1.49
N ARG A 24 -20.30 -13.67 2.39
CA ARG A 24 -19.79 -12.29 2.48
C ARG A 24 -18.30 -12.17 2.82
N TYR A 25 -17.68 -13.23 3.33
CA TYR A 25 -16.28 -13.27 3.71
C TYR A 25 -15.39 -13.98 2.69
N HIS A 26 -15.97 -14.53 1.62
CA HIS A 26 -15.27 -15.15 0.52
C HIS A 26 -14.52 -14.12 -0.35
N THR A 27 -13.28 -14.43 -0.72
CA THR A 27 -12.56 -13.75 -1.81
C THR A 27 -12.14 -14.81 -2.80
N CYS A 28 -12.55 -14.69 -4.07
CA CYS A 28 -12.19 -15.70 -5.06
C CYS A 28 -10.67 -15.75 -5.23
N LEU A 29 -10.17 -16.94 -5.55
CA LEU A 29 -8.80 -17.06 -6.02
C LEU A 29 -8.65 -16.33 -7.36
N ASN A 30 -7.49 -15.70 -7.57
CA ASN A 30 -7.08 -15.12 -8.84
C ASN A 30 -5.61 -15.46 -9.07
N THR A 31 -5.28 -15.93 -10.27
CA THR A 31 -3.94 -16.45 -10.63
C THR A 31 -2.83 -15.42 -10.46
N HIS A 32 -3.11 -14.12 -10.62
CA HIS A 32 -2.13 -13.06 -10.45
C HIS A 32 -1.54 -12.98 -9.04
N HIS A 33 -2.25 -13.49 -8.03
CA HIS A 33 -1.81 -13.43 -6.65
C HIS A 33 -2.09 -14.71 -5.84
N ALA A 34 -2.37 -15.83 -6.51
CA ALA A 34 -2.67 -17.12 -5.89
C ALA A 34 -1.47 -17.69 -5.11
N ALA A 35 -0.24 -17.39 -5.55
CA ALA A 35 0.99 -17.85 -4.90
C ALA A 35 1.39 -17.01 -3.67
N TYR A 36 0.70 -15.89 -3.42
CA TYR A 36 1.06 -14.95 -2.36
C TYR A 36 0.20 -15.13 -1.11
N SER A 37 0.78 -14.78 0.03
CA SER A 37 0.14 -14.82 1.35
C SER A 37 0.81 -13.82 2.30
N GLU A 38 0.35 -13.74 3.55
CA GLU A 38 1.01 -12.92 4.59
C GLU A 38 2.45 -13.38 4.92
N ASN A 39 2.78 -14.62 4.59
CA ASN A 39 4.11 -15.21 4.72
C ASN A 39 4.95 -15.12 3.45
N ASN A 40 4.32 -14.89 2.29
CA ASN A 40 4.99 -14.75 1.00
C ASN A 40 4.36 -13.59 0.24
N LEU A 41 4.84 -12.38 0.53
CA LEU A 41 4.25 -11.15 0.00
C LEU A 41 4.71 -10.88 -1.44
N PRO A 42 3.85 -10.30 -2.30
CA PRO A 42 4.26 -9.93 -3.65
C PRO A 42 5.38 -8.88 -3.61
N PRO A 43 6.44 -9.01 -4.43
CA PRO A 43 7.54 -8.04 -4.44
C PRO A 43 7.11 -6.59 -4.68
N LEU A 44 6.06 -6.40 -5.49
CA LEU A 44 5.48 -5.09 -5.80
C LEU A 44 5.10 -4.28 -4.54
N LEU A 45 4.74 -4.94 -3.44
CA LEU A 45 4.44 -4.25 -2.19
C LEU A 45 5.63 -3.46 -1.67
N PHE A 46 6.85 -3.94 -1.89
CA PHE A 46 8.03 -3.37 -1.27
C PHE A 46 8.64 -2.20 -2.04
N ARG A 47 8.16 -1.90 -3.25
CA ARG A 47 8.67 -0.82 -4.07
C ARG A 47 8.30 0.56 -3.47
N LEU A 48 9.26 1.47 -3.36
CA LEU A 48 9.04 2.79 -2.78
C LEU A 48 8.21 3.67 -3.70
N GLU A 49 8.54 3.73 -4.98
CA GLU A 49 7.86 4.57 -5.96
C GLU A 49 7.06 3.75 -6.95
N ALA A 50 5.93 4.29 -7.38
CA ALA A 50 5.13 3.66 -8.41
C ALA A 50 5.96 3.48 -9.69
N PRO A 51 5.87 2.32 -10.38
CA PRO A 51 6.41 2.22 -11.73
C PRO A 51 5.71 3.22 -12.65
N ARG A 52 6.36 3.53 -13.77
CA ARG A 52 5.68 4.26 -14.85
C ARG A 52 4.56 3.39 -15.41
N PHE A 53 3.38 3.98 -15.56
CA PHE A 53 2.19 3.32 -16.09
C PHE A 53 1.86 3.87 -17.48
N ASP A 54 2.89 4.00 -18.29
CA ASP A 54 2.75 4.46 -19.67
C ASP A 54 2.00 3.37 -20.46
N ASP A 55 1.11 3.79 -21.35
CA ASP A 55 0.41 2.90 -22.30
C ASP A 55 -0.50 1.81 -21.70
N LEU A 56 -1.14 2.06 -20.55
CA LEU A 56 -2.15 1.13 -20.02
C LEU A 56 -3.31 0.94 -21.03
N PRO A 57 -3.69 -0.31 -21.35
CA PRO A 57 -4.76 -0.56 -22.31
C PRO A 57 -6.09 0.01 -21.81
N PRO A 58 -7.02 0.40 -22.70
CA PRO A 58 -8.34 0.90 -22.30
C PRO A 58 -9.03 -0.07 -21.35
N LEU A 59 -9.54 0.45 -20.25
CA LEU A 59 -10.22 -0.35 -19.24
C LEU A 59 -11.66 -0.61 -19.69
N SER A 60 -11.96 -1.86 -20.02
CA SER A 60 -13.28 -2.32 -20.45
C SER A 60 -14.16 -2.77 -19.28
N ASN A 61 -15.43 -3.07 -19.56
CA ASN A 61 -16.29 -3.76 -18.61
C ASN A 61 -15.93 -5.25 -18.54
N LEU A 62 -16.13 -5.86 -17.38
CA LEU A 62 -15.99 -7.30 -17.18
C LEU A 62 -17.11 -8.01 -17.94
N ILE A 63 -16.73 -8.97 -18.77
CA ILE A 63 -17.64 -9.79 -19.57
C ILE A 63 -17.49 -11.25 -19.11
N GLU A 64 -18.60 -11.87 -18.73
CA GLU A 64 -18.71 -13.30 -18.43
C GLU A 64 -19.88 -13.86 -19.23
N ASN A 65 -19.70 -14.99 -19.91
CA ASN A 65 -20.73 -15.61 -20.75
C ASN A 65 -21.39 -14.62 -21.76
N ASN A 66 -20.57 -13.81 -22.42
CA ASN A 66 -20.98 -12.76 -23.36
C ASN A 66 -21.91 -11.67 -22.78
N GLN A 67 -21.96 -11.53 -21.45
CA GLN A 67 -22.75 -10.50 -20.78
C GLN A 67 -21.88 -9.61 -19.90
N VAL A 68 -22.26 -8.33 -19.83
CA VAL A 68 -21.63 -7.38 -18.92
C VAL A 68 -22.00 -7.73 -17.49
N VAL A 69 -21.00 -8.04 -16.70
CA VAL A 69 -21.16 -8.33 -15.28
C VAL A 69 -21.50 -7.05 -14.54
N LYS A 70 -22.50 -7.11 -13.67
CA LYS A 70 -22.97 -5.98 -12.86
C LYS A 70 -22.73 -6.22 -11.38
N ASP A 71 -22.55 -5.14 -10.63
CA ASP A 71 -22.58 -5.15 -9.17
C ASP A 71 -24.01 -5.33 -8.64
N HIS A 72 -24.13 -5.42 -7.31
CA HIS A 72 -25.44 -5.52 -6.63
C HIS A 72 -26.37 -4.31 -6.92
N ASP A 73 -25.82 -3.16 -7.32
CA ASP A 73 -26.57 -1.94 -7.63
C ASP A 73 -26.90 -1.84 -9.14
N GLY A 74 -26.63 -2.90 -9.92
CA GLY A 74 -26.89 -2.98 -11.35
C GLY A 74 -25.87 -2.26 -12.23
N ARG A 75 -24.74 -1.78 -11.67
CA ARG A 75 -23.71 -1.04 -12.39
C ARG A 75 -22.66 -1.99 -12.97
N PRO A 76 -22.17 -1.75 -14.20
CA PRO A 76 -21.10 -2.56 -14.79
C PRO A 76 -19.84 -2.61 -13.93
N LEU A 77 -19.26 -3.81 -13.78
CA LEU A 77 -17.93 -3.99 -13.20
C LEU A 77 -16.86 -3.68 -14.24
N ARG A 78 -15.81 -2.94 -13.86
CA ARG A 78 -14.62 -2.73 -14.70
C ARG A 78 -13.71 -3.97 -14.68
N ALA A 79 -13.14 -4.34 -15.81
CA ALA A 79 -12.31 -5.53 -15.98
C ALA A 79 -10.86 -5.28 -15.51
N PHE A 80 -10.57 -5.59 -14.25
CA PHE A 80 -9.20 -5.66 -13.75
C PHE A 80 -8.79 -7.14 -13.69
N PRO A 81 -7.82 -7.61 -14.50
CA PRO A 81 -7.49 -9.03 -14.62
C PRO A 81 -6.95 -9.63 -13.31
N PHE A 82 -6.31 -8.81 -12.48
CA PHE A 82 -5.77 -9.20 -11.18
C PHE A 82 -6.79 -9.08 -10.02
N LEU A 83 -7.99 -8.55 -10.26
CA LEU A 83 -9.03 -8.52 -9.23
C LEU A 83 -9.87 -9.81 -9.27
N PRO A 84 -10.13 -10.41 -8.10
CA PRO A 84 -11.11 -11.49 -7.98
C PRO A 84 -12.51 -11.07 -8.44
N ARG A 85 -13.31 -12.06 -8.83
CA ARG A 85 -14.73 -11.87 -9.18
C ARG A 85 -15.58 -11.42 -7.97
N TYR A 86 -15.37 -12.07 -6.83
CA TYR A 86 -15.98 -11.71 -5.55
C TYR A 86 -14.90 -11.40 -4.52
N ILE A 87 -15.15 -10.36 -3.72
CA ILE A 87 -14.22 -9.89 -2.69
C ILE A 87 -14.95 -9.83 -1.35
N SER A 88 -14.28 -10.35 -0.32
CA SER A 88 -14.74 -10.33 1.07
C SER A 88 -15.03 -8.91 1.52
N ILE A 89 -16.01 -8.71 2.40
CA ILE A 89 -16.20 -7.44 3.11
C ILE A 89 -15.07 -7.14 4.11
N ARG A 90 -14.20 -8.13 4.37
CA ARG A 90 -12.99 -8.01 5.19
C ARG A 90 -11.77 -8.58 4.45
N PRO A 91 -11.38 -8.02 3.30
CA PRO A 91 -10.24 -8.53 2.57
C PRO A 91 -8.94 -8.31 3.37
N ALA A 92 -7.94 -9.15 3.09
CA ALA A 92 -6.62 -9.03 3.70
C ALA A 92 -5.97 -7.69 3.32
N ALA A 93 -5.28 -7.06 4.28
CA ALA A 93 -4.73 -5.72 4.09
C ALA A 93 -3.63 -5.65 3.03
N TRP A 94 -2.77 -6.67 2.99
CA TRP A 94 -1.70 -6.78 1.98
C TRP A 94 -2.27 -6.96 0.58
N LEU A 95 -3.39 -7.68 0.45
CA LEU A 95 -4.03 -7.94 -0.83
C LEU A 95 -4.69 -6.68 -1.38
N LEU A 96 -5.36 -5.90 -0.53
CA LEU A 96 -5.84 -4.56 -0.87
C LEU A 96 -4.70 -3.64 -1.32
N GLU A 97 -3.56 -3.66 -0.61
CA GLU A 97 -2.39 -2.86 -0.98
C GLU A 97 -1.82 -3.29 -2.33
N TYR A 98 -1.73 -4.59 -2.57
CA TYR A 98 -1.24 -5.17 -3.82
C TYR A 98 -2.10 -4.73 -5.01
N TRP A 99 -3.42 -4.92 -4.93
CA TRP A 99 -4.33 -4.51 -6.01
C TRP A 99 -4.21 -3.02 -6.32
N MET A 100 -4.16 -2.18 -5.30
CA MET A 100 -4.07 -0.71 -5.44
C MET A 100 -2.69 -0.24 -5.92
N ARG A 101 -1.68 -1.11 -5.88
CA ARG A 101 -0.35 -0.88 -6.48
C ARG A 101 -0.24 -1.47 -7.88
N THR A 102 -1.13 -2.39 -8.26
CA THR A 102 -1.05 -3.08 -9.56
C THR A 102 -1.50 -2.20 -10.71
N ASP A 103 -2.55 -1.39 -10.51
CA ASP A 103 -3.04 -0.45 -11.52
C ASP A 103 -3.53 0.85 -10.84
N PRO A 104 -3.00 2.04 -11.23
CA PRO A 104 -3.33 3.31 -10.59
C PRO A 104 -4.78 3.76 -10.83
N ARG A 105 -5.48 3.16 -11.81
CA ARG A 105 -6.89 3.48 -12.13
C ARG A 105 -7.87 2.77 -11.20
N LEU A 106 -7.38 1.83 -10.38
CA LEU A 106 -8.20 1.11 -9.41
C LEU A 106 -8.60 2.01 -8.25
N THR A 107 -9.87 1.94 -7.86
CA THR A 107 -10.41 2.67 -6.70
C THR A 107 -11.07 1.72 -5.71
N TYR A 108 -11.36 2.20 -4.49
CA TYR A 108 -12.15 1.41 -3.53
C TYR A 108 -13.56 1.10 -4.04
N ARG A 109 -14.11 1.91 -4.96
CA ARG A 109 -15.41 1.65 -5.58
C ARG A 109 -15.40 0.34 -6.34
N ASP A 110 -14.34 0.04 -7.08
CA ASP A 110 -14.24 -1.21 -7.88
C ASP A 110 -14.08 -2.46 -7.01
N ILE A 111 -13.36 -2.32 -5.90
CA ILE A 111 -13.20 -3.38 -4.90
C ILE A 111 -14.56 -3.63 -4.22
N LYS A 112 -15.24 -2.57 -3.79
CA LYS A 112 -16.55 -2.66 -3.12
C LYS A 112 -17.66 -3.15 -4.04
N ALA A 113 -17.61 -2.87 -5.34
CA ALA A 113 -18.56 -3.35 -6.32
C ALA A 113 -18.55 -4.89 -6.46
N ARG A 114 -17.46 -5.54 -6.05
CA ARG A 114 -17.29 -7.01 -6.00
C ARG A 114 -17.70 -7.63 -4.66
N MET A 115 -18.17 -6.84 -3.71
CA MET A 115 -18.69 -7.34 -2.43
C MET A 115 -20.17 -7.68 -2.59
N VAL A 116 -20.53 -8.93 -2.32
CA VAL A 116 -21.87 -9.51 -2.52
C VAL A 116 -22.96 -8.98 -1.58
N VAL A 117 -22.61 -8.09 -0.64
CA VAL A 117 -23.55 -7.52 0.33
C VAL A 117 -24.14 -6.19 -0.16
N PRO A 118 -25.34 -5.81 0.33
CA PRO A 118 -25.92 -4.50 0.09
C PRO A 118 -25.00 -3.35 0.55
N ALA A 119 -25.14 -2.18 -0.07
CA ALA A 119 -24.29 -1.01 0.18
C ALA A 119 -24.17 -0.63 1.66
N ALA A 120 -25.25 -0.76 2.44
CA ALA A 120 -25.30 -0.46 3.87
C ALA A 120 -24.38 -1.35 4.73
N GLN A 121 -24.07 -2.56 4.27
CA GLN A 121 -23.19 -3.51 4.97
C GLN A 121 -21.74 -3.47 4.50
N ARG A 122 -21.46 -2.76 3.39
CA ARG A 122 -20.10 -2.63 2.87
C ARG A 122 -19.25 -1.74 3.78
N PRO A 123 -17.97 -2.05 4.00
CA PRO A 123 -17.07 -1.18 4.74
C PRO A 123 -16.97 0.20 4.09
N ARG A 124 -16.81 1.23 4.93
CA ARG A 124 -16.45 2.58 4.48
C ARG A 124 -15.04 2.55 3.88
N GLU A 125 -14.77 3.42 2.91
CA GLU A 125 -13.44 3.49 2.27
C GLU A 125 -12.34 3.81 3.28
N ASN A 126 -12.62 4.71 4.22
CA ASN A 126 -11.70 5.01 5.32
C ASN A 126 -11.38 3.77 6.17
N THR A 127 -12.35 2.86 6.39
CA THR A 127 -12.12 1.60 7.10
C THR A 127 -11.13 0.71 6.36
N LEU A 128 -11.25 0.59 5.03
CA LEU A 128 -10.32 -0.17 4.20
C LEU A 128 -8.93 0.50 4.17
N ASN A 129 -8.87 1.82 4.03
CA ASN A 129 -7.62 2.58 4.04
C ASN A 129 -6.88 2.48 5.37
N MET A 130 -7.57 2.66 6.50
CA MET A 130 -6.98 2.53 7.82
C MET A 130 -6.53 1.10 8.13
N ARG A 131 -7.21 0.09 7.56
CA ARG A 131 -6.74 -1.29 7.65
C ARG A 131 -5.44 -1.50 6.88
N ARG A 132 -5.36 -1.06 5.62
CA ARG A 132 -4.12 -1.09 4.82
C ARG A 132 -2.97 -0.39 5.55
N GLU A 133 -3.27 0.77 6.14
CA GLU A 133 -2.30 1.55 6.90
C GLU A 133 -1.73 0.74 8.08
N ARG A 134 -2.60 0.19 8.93
CA ARG A 134 -2.21 -0.48 10.18
C ARG A 134 -1.59 -1.86 9.95
N GLN A 135 -2.13 -2.63 9.02
CA GLN A 135 -1.80 -4.05 8.85
C GLN A 135 -0.84 -4.33 7.70
N CYS A 136 -0.56 -3.35 6.83
CA CYS A 136 0.35 -3.56 5.70
C CYS A 136 1.38 -2.43 5.58
N ARG A 137 0.95 -1.18 5.38
CA ARG A 137 1.87 -0.07 5.11
C ARG A 137 2.78 0.26 6.29
N ASN A 138 2.25 0.38 7.50
CA ASN A 138 3.06 0.72 8.67
C ASN A 138 4.07 -0.39 9.03
N PRO A 139 3.69 -1.69 9.10
CA PRO A 139 4.63 -2.78 9.35
C PRO A 139 5.74 -2.89 8.28
N LEU A 140 5.40 -2.65 7.02
CA LEU A 140 6.34 -2.75 5.90
C LEU A 140 7.01 -1.42 5.54
N ALA A 141 6.72 -0.34 6.29
CA ALA A 141 7.19 1.02 6.03
C ALA A 141 6.90 1.53 4.59
N LEU A 142 5.77 1.14 4.01
CA LEU A 142 5.41 1.46 2.63
C LEU A 142 4.97 2.91 2.46
N SER A 143 5.42 3.54 1.38
CA SER A 143 4.87 4.81 0.90
C SER A 143 3.41 4.65 0.44
N CYS A 144 2.68 5.77 0.33
CA CYS A 144 1.38 5.78 -0.34
C CYS A 144 1.57 6.36 -1.74
N TRP A 145 1.28 5.58 -2.79
CA TRP A 145 1.45 6.02 -4.19
C TRP A 145 0.40 7.04 -4.65
N THR A 146 -0.72 7.17 -3.94
CA THR A 146 -1.85 8.01 -4.35
C THR A 146 -1.86 9.38 -3.67
N SER A 147 -0.72 9.92 -3.24
CA SER A 147 -0.68 11.16 -2.46
C SER A 147 -0.95 12.40 -3.33
N HIS A 148 -2.20 12.85 -3.35
CA HIS A 148 -2.62 14.13 -3.97
C HIS A 148 -2.34 15.34 -3.05
N ARG A 149 -1.55 15.17 -1.99
CA ARG A 149 -1.36 16.19 -0.97
C ARG A 149 -0.27 17.17 -1.40
N ARG A 150 -0.63 18.46 -1.47
CA ARG A 150 0.31 19.55 -1.76
C ARG A 150 1.49 19.62 -0.78
N ALA A 151 1.30 19.27 0.49
CA ALA A 151 2.35 19.31 1.52
C ALA A 151 2.68 17.92 2.06
N VAL A 152 3.96 17.68 2.39
CA VAL A 152 4.44 16.46 3.07
C VAL A 152 3.76 16.33 4.43
N GLY A 153 3.12 15.19 4.68
CA GLY A 153 2.48 14.89 5.97
C GLY A 153 3.41 14.23 6.98
N LYS A 154 3.02 14.27 8.27
CA LYS A 154 3.76 13.64 9.37
C LYS A 154 4.06 12.15 9.12
N VAL A 155 3.08 11.40 8.62
CA VAL A 155 3.23 9.97 8.33
C VAL A 155 4.27 9.70 7.22
N GLU A 156 4.41 10.60 6.25
CA GLU A 156 5.43 10.47 5.20
C GLU A 156 6.82 10.66 5.79
N VAL A 157 7.00 11.66 6.66
CA VAL A 157 8.25 11.88 7.41
C VAL A 157 8.58 10.69 8.31
N GLU A 158 7.60 10.13 9.00
CA GLU A 158 7.78 8.93 9.83
C GLU A 158 8.18 7.67 9.05
N ARG A 159 7.89 7.62 7.74
CA ARG A 159 8.26 6.50 6.88
C ARG A 159 9.67 6.66 6.33
N VAL A 160 10.00 7.83 5.77
CA VAL A 160 11.35 8.09 5.25
C VAL A 160 12.40 7.98 6.35
N ALA A 161 12.04 8.31 7.59
CA ALA A 161 12.90 8.12 8.76
C ALA A 161 13.27 6.65 9.05
N ARG A 162 12.57 5.68 8.45
CA ARG A 162 12.84 4.23 8.60
C ARG A 162 13.62 3.65 7.42
N TRP A 163 13.84 4.42 6.36
CA TRP A 163 14.52 3.94 5.17
C TRP A 163 16.01 4.25 5.24
N SER A 164 16.82 3.27 4.89
CA SER A 164 18.26 3.48 4.67
C SER A 164 18.51 4.13 3.31
N LEU A 165 19.70 4.72 3.13
CA LEU A 165 20.13 5.25 1.84
C LEU A 165 20.16 4.17 0.75
N GLU A 166 20.57 2.95 1.07
CA GLU A 166 20.57 1.83 0.12
C GLU A 166 19.15 1.39 -0.24
N GLN A 167 18.21 1.38 0.71
CA GLN A 167 16.79 1.15 0.40
C GLN A 167 16.23 2.19 -0.58
N ILE A 168 16.58 3.46 -0.40
CA ILE A 168 16.23 4.53 -1.32
C ILE A 168 16.90 4.30 -2.68
N ARG A 169 18.19 3.95 -2.71
CA ARG A 169 18.96 3.69 -3.93
C ARG A 169 18.43 2.50 -4.75
N TYR A 170 17.94 1.47 -4.09
CA TYR A 170 17.34 0.27 -4.72
C TYR A 170 15.81 0.34 -4.81
N ASN A 171 15.22 1.53 -4.61
CA ASN A 171 13.76 1.77 -4.71
C ASN A 171 12.91 0.78 -3.89
N THR A 172 13.36 0.42 -2.69
CA THR A 172 12.76 -0.69 -1.93
C THR A 172 12.64 -0.44 -0.43
N THR A 173 11.69 -1.13 0.18
CA THR A 173 11.51 -1.25 1.64
C THR A 173 11.99 -2.61 2.16
N MET A 174 12.46 -3.50 1.28
CA MET A 174 13.11 -4.75 1.68
C MET A 174 14.38 -4.46 2.47
N ASP A 175 14.79 -5.41 3.30
CA ASP A 175 16.08 -5.31 3.98
C ASP A 175 17.21 -5.62 2.98
N ILE A 176 18.31 -4.87 3.06
CA ILE A 176 19.49 -5.10 2.22
C ILE A 176 20.42 -6.05 2.97
N GLU A 177 20.71 -7.21 2.39
CA GLU A 177 21.72 -8.12 2.95
C GLU A 177 23.11 -7.80 2.38
N TYR A 178 24.11 -7.82 3.26
CA TYR A 178 25.48 -7.50 2.93
C TYR A 178 26.39 -8.70 3.16
N ALA A 179 27.36 -8.89 2.27
CA ALA A 179 28.48 -9.80 2.50
C ALA A 179 29.73 -9.01 2.88
N ARG A 180 30.61 -9.67 3.63
CA ARG A 180 31.93 -9.14 3.93
C ARG A 180 32.81 -9.25 2.68
N GLY A 181 33.54 -8.19 2.34
CA GLY A 181 34.52 -8.25 1.25
C GLY A 181 35.52 -9.39 1.45
N ALA A 182 35.67 -10.24 0.45
CA ALA A 182 36.63 -11.34 0.43
C ALA A 182 37.97 -10.85 -0.14
N GLY A 183 38.63 -9.91 0.54
CA GLY A 183 39.92 -9.38 0.11
C GLY A 183 40.86 -9.09 1.28
N PRO A 184 42.14 -9.50 1.24
CA PRO A 184 43.14 -9.05 2.21
C PRO A 184 43.38 -7.55 1.98
N GLY A 185 42.71 -6.70 2.78
CA GLY A 185 42.76 -5.24 2.65
C GLY A 185 41.39 -4.56 2.62
N SER A 186 40.29 -5.31 2.45
CA SER A 186 38.92 -4.78 2.55
C SER A 186 38.54 -4.64 4.03
N GLY A 187 39.11 -3.65 4.72
CA GLY A 187 38.69 -3.28 6.07
C GLY A 187 37.20 -2.98 6.09
N ASP A 188 36.44 -3.70 6.94
CA ASP A 188 34.98 -3.64 7.23
C ASP A 188 34.00 -3.27 6.09
N GLN A 189 34.44 -3.33 4.83
CA GLN A 189 33.65 -2.88 3.69
C GLN A 189 32.64 -3.97 3.35
N ARG A 190 31.39 -3.64 3.63
CA ARG A 190 30.23 -4.49 3.40
C ARG A 190 29.63 -4.15 2.05
N THR A 191 29.52 -5.14 1.18
CA THR A 191 28.92 -4.98 -0.15
C THR A 191 27.50 -5.53 -0.11
N ALA A 192 26.54 -4.76 -0.60
CA ALA A 192 25.16 -5.24 -0.76
C ALA A 192 25.15 -6.41 -1.74
N VAL A 193 24.38 -7.47 -1.44
CA VAL A 193 24.34 -8.70 -2.23
C VAL A 193 22.95 -8.99 -2.77
N ARG A 194 21.92 -8.82 -1.94
CA ARG A 194 20.53 -9.16 -2.30
C ARG A 194 19.53 -8.43 -1.42
N LEU A 195 18.29 -8.39 -1.91
CA LEU A 195 17.13 -7.91 -1.17
C LEU A 195 16.51 -9.08 -0.42
N ARG A 196 16.12 -8.84 0.83
CA ARG A 196 15.41 -9.79 1.68
C ARG A 196 14.02 -9.23 2.01
N SER A 197 12.98 -9.95 1.62
CA SER A 197 11.61 -9.53 1.90
C SER A 197 11.29 -9.61 3.40
N ARG A 198 10.41 -8.72 3.86
CA ARG A 198 9.75 -8.87 5.16
C ARG A 198 8.49 -9.70 5.00
N THR A 199 7.94 -10.19 6.11
CA THR A 199 6.66 -10.92 6.14
C THR A 199 5.73 -10.26 7.15
N LEU A 200 4.42 -10.45 6.99
CA LEU A 200 3.42 -9.93 7.95
C LEU A 200 3.04 -10.96 9.03
N ALA A 201 3.28 -12.25 8.75
CA ALA A 201 2.93 -13.35 9.65
C ALA A 201 4.15 -14.19 10.11
N GLY A 202 5.37 -13.65 9.96
CA GLY A 202 6.58 -14.27 10.51
C GLY A 202 7.14 -15.46 9.73
N GLY A 203 6.62 -15.73 8.53
CA GLY A 203 7.16 -16.74 7.62
C GLY A 203 8.60 -16.46 7.14
N ALA A 204 9.18 -17.45 6.47
CA ALA A 204 10.52 -17.35 5.88
C ALA A 204 10.57 -16.23 4.82
N PRO A 205 11.63 -15.41 4.80
CA PRO A 205 11.78 -14.36 3.80
C PRO A 205 12.09 -14.96 2.42
N ALA A 206 11.64 -14.27 1.38
CA ALA A 206 12.09 -14.48 0.02
C ALA A 206 13.28 -13.54 -0.28
N TYR A 207 14.08 -13.94 -1.25
CA TYR A 207 15.31 -13.25 -1.65
C TYR A 207 15.25 -12.86 -3.12
N TYR A 208 15.71 -11.64 -3.42
CA TYR A 208 15.63 -11.06 -4.76
C TYR A 208 16.94 -10.35 -5.12
N PRO A 209 17.26 -10.21 -6.42
CA PRO A 209 18.41 -9.44 -6.84
C PRO A 209 18.25 -7.95 -6.50
N LEU A 210 19.36 -7.23 -6.35
CA LEU A 210 19.37 -5.81 -5.94
C LEU A 210 18.69 -4.89 -6.95
N ASP A 211 18.72 -5.26 -8.22
CA ASP A 211 18.19 -4.50 -9.35
C ASP A 211 16.68 -4.72 -9.58
N LEU A 212 15.99 -5.53 -8.77
CA LEU A 212 14.59 -5.90 -8.98
C LEU A 212 13.66 -4.70 -9.22
N PHE A 213 13.90 -3.56 -8.59
CA PHE A 213 13.07 -2.36 -8.67
C PHE A 213 13.73 -1.20 -9.43
N LEU A 214 14.83 -1.48 -10.15
CA LEU A 214 15.54 -0.53 -10.98
C LEU A 214 15.01 -0.64 -12.42
N ASP A 215 14.20 0.33 -12.83
CA ASP A 215 13.61 0.34 -14.16
C ASP A 215 14.72 0.44 -15.22
N GLY A 216 14.88 -0.59 -16.04
CA GLY A 216 15.96 -0.65 -17.05
C GLY A 216 17.36 -0.84 -16.48
N GLY A 217 17.51 -1.22 -15.20
CA GLY A 217 18.81 -1.39 -14.53
C GLY A 217 19.48 -0.08 -14.11
N GLU A 218 18.81 1.06 -14.33
CA GLU A 218 19.33 2.38 -13.99
C GLU A 218 19.24 2.67 -12.49
N VAL A 219 20.13 3.54 -12.00
CA VAL A 219 20.11 3.97 -10.60
C VAL A 219 18.79 4.68 -10.31
N HIS A 220 18.11 4.29 -9.24
CA HIS A 220 16.88 4.94 -8.84
C HIS A 220 17.15 6.39 -8.41
N VAL A 221 16.45 7.32 -9.07
CA VAL A 221 16.39 8.73 -8.68
C VAL A 221 15.07 8.95 -7.94
N PRO A 222 15.09 9.23 -6.62
CA PRO A 222 13.87 9.44 -5.86
C PRO A 222 13.07 10.61 -6.43
N SER A 223 11.74 10.48 -6.48
CA SER A 223 10.85 11.57 -6.85
C SER A 223 11.05 12.79 -5.95
N GLN A 224 10.64 13.94 -6.47
CA GLN A 224 10.58 15.20 -5.72
C GLN A 224 9.90 15.00 -4.36
N ARG A 225 8.84 14.18 -4.29
CA ARG A 225 8.09 13.97 -3.06
C ARG A 225 8.89 13.24 -2.00
N ILE A 226 9.63 12.19 -2.37
CA ILE A 226 10.55 11.52 -1.43
C ILE A 226 11.66 12.47 -1.02
N GLY A 227 12.23 13.23 -1.96
CA GLY A 227 13.25 14.25 -1.67
C GLY A 227 12.78 15.31 -0.67
N GLU A 228 11.58 15.86 -0.86
CA GLU A 228 10.95 16.81 0.07
C GLU A 228 10.74 16.21 1.47
N ALA A 229 10.25 14.96 1.53
CA ALA A 229 10.02 14.29 2.81
C ALA A 229 11.33 13.99 3.57
N LEU A 230 12.39 13.58 2.85
CA LEU A 230 13.73 13.40 3.42
C LEU A 230 14.29 14.72 3.92
N SER A 231 14.17 15.79 3.12
CA SER A 231 14.66 17.12 3.49
C SER A 231 13.96 17.63 4.75
N LEU A 232 12.64 17.48 4.83
CA LEU A 232 11.87 17.84 6.01
C LEU A 232 12.25 16.98 7.23
N PHE A 233 12.47 15.67 7.06
CA PHE A 233 12.94 14.81 8.13
C PHE A 233 14.28 15.29 8.72
N TRP A 234 15.24 15.65 7.87
CA TRP A 234 16.54 16.15 8.32
C TRP A 234 16.44 17.50 9.01
N GLN A 235 15.66 18.44 8.46
CA GLN A 235 15.42 19.75 9.08
C GLN A 235 14.82 19.61 10.49
N LEU A 236 13.80 18.77 10.63
CA LEU A 236 13.16 18.53 11.93
C LEU A 236 14.11 17.81 12.91
N SER A 237 14.90 16.85 12.43
CA SER A 237 15.88 16.14 13.24
C SER A 237 17.01 17.06 13.72
N GLU A 238 17.51 17.92 12.85
CA GLU A 238 18.51 18.94 13.20
C GLU A 238 17.94 19.92 14.23
N ARG A 239 16.69 20.38 14.05
CA ARG A 239 16.04 21.29 15.00
C ARG A 239 15.89 20.63 16.38
N ALA A 240 15.49 19.36 16.43
CA ALA A 240 15.39 18.61 17.67
C ALA A 240 16.74 18.47 18.37
N SER A 241 17.81 18.17 17.63
CA SER A 241 19.17 18.12 18.16
C SER A 241 19.60 19.47 18.75
N ARG A 242 19.31 20.59 18.09
CA ARG A 242 19.62 21.94 18.61
C ARG A 242 18.87 22.25 19.90
N LEU A 243 17.64 21.75 20.05
CA LEU A 243 16.84 21.86 21.27
C LEU A 243 17.14 20.75 22.30
N ARG A 244 18.16 19.91 22.04
CA ARG A 244 18.54 18.76 22.89
C ARG A 244 17.41 17.78 23.15
N LEU A 245 16.52 17.62 22.16
CA LEU A 245 15.44 16.64 22.17
C LEU A 245 15.93 15.34 21.54
N GLY A 246 15.56 14.19 22.13
CA GLY A 246 15.95 12.87 21.61
C GLY A 246 15.26 12.46 20.31
N SER A 247 14.27 13.22 19.85
CA SER A 247 13.55 12.95 18.60
C SER A 247 12.83 14.20 18.11
N TRP A 248 12.74 14.36 16.79
CA TRP A 248 11.90 15.37 16.16
C TRP A 248 10.42 15.28 16.54
N ARG A 249 9.95 14.10 16.99
CA ARG A 249 8.58 13.91 17.48
C ARG A 249 8.27 14.71 18.74
N LEU A 250 9.30 15.13 19.47
CA LEU A 250 9.19 15.92 20.70
C LEU A 250 9.25 17.43 20.43
N LEU A 251 9.39 17.86 19.16
CA LEU A 251 9.37 19.27 18.82
C LEU A 251 8.04 19.91 19.25
N PRO A 252 8.08 21.12 19.82
CA PRO A 252 6.87 21.86 20.14
C PRO A 252 6.13 22.26 18.85
N ALA A 253 4.83 22.53 18.96
CA ALA A 253 3.95 22.67 17.80
C ALA A 253 4.36 23.80 16.85
N GLU A 254 4.97 24.85 17.40
CA GLU A 254 5.45 26.05 16.71
C GLU A 254 6.59 25.73 15.74
N GLU A 255 7.39 24.72 16.06
CA GLU A 255 8.53 24.24 15.25
C GLU A 255 8.12 23.24 14.17
N LEU A 256 6.88 22.73 14.23
CA LEU A 256 6.35 21.81 13.23
C LEU A 256 5.77 22.57 12.01
N PRO A 257 5.70 21.93 10.83
CA PRO A 257 5.07 22.54 9.66
C PRO A 257 3.65 23.02 9.93
N GLU A 258 3.31 24.22 9.47
CA GLU A 258 2.00 24.84 9.69
C GLU A 258 0.85 23.97 9.16
N ALA A 259 1.08 23.26 8.06
CA ALA A 259 0.12 22.32 7.48
C ALA A 259 -0.28 21.18 8.44
N TRP A 260 0.59 20.82 9.39
CA TRP A 260 0.30 19.78 10.38
C TRP A 260 -0.51 20.31 11.55
N ARG A 261 -0.30 21.59 11.94
CA ARG A 261 -1.05 22.26 13.00
C ARG A 261 -2.54 22.41 12.66
N ARG A 262 -2.84 22.80 11.41
CA ARG A 262 -4.22 23.06 10.94
C ARG A 262 -5.11 21.81 10.91
N GLY A 263 -4.52 20.62 10.79
CA GLY A 263 -5.26 19.35 10.78
C GLY A 263 -5.88 19.01 12.14
N THR A 264 -5.20 19.36 13.24
CA THR A 264 -5.67 19.08 14.60
C THR A 264 -6.85 19.95 14.99
N GLN A 265 -6.91 21.20 14.51
CA GLN A 265 -8.01 22.12 14.81
C GLN A 265 -9.33 21.75 14.12
N ARG A 266 -9.31 21.16 12.92
CA ARG A 266 -10.54 20.70 12.24
C ARG A 266 -11.17 19.45 12.87
N GLY A 267 -10.39 18.63 13.59
CA GLY A 267 -10.92 17.52 14.38
C GLY A 267 -11.74 17.97 15.58
N ASN A 268 -11.50 19.19 16.09
CA ASN A 268 -12.13 19.71 17.30
C ASN A 268 -13.40 20.55 17.04
N MET A 269 -13.72 20.88 15.78
CA MET A 269 -14.98 21.54 15.41
C MET A 269 -16.11 20.55 15.04
N GLY A 270 -15.79 19.26 14.91
CA GLY A 270 -16.81 18.22 14.69
C GLY A 270 -17.62 17.89 15.96
N ASP A 271 -17.04 18.11 17.13
CA ASP A 271 -17.65 17.75 18.43
C ASP A 271 -18.56 18.86 18.98
N VAL A 272 -18.39 20.12 18.54
CA VAL A 272 -19.21 21.24 19.01
C VAL A 272 -20.55 21.33 18.27
N ARG A 273 -20.62 20.86 17.02
CA ARG A 273 -21.88 20.86 16.24
C ARG A 273 -22.80 19.69 16.60
N ASP A 274 -22.25 18.58 17.10
CA ASP A 274 -23.06 17.44 17.55
C ASP A 274 -23.65 17.68 18.96
N LEU A 275 -23.08 18.56 19.78
CA LEU A 275 -23.67 18.95 21.07
C LEU A 275 -24.78 20.00 20.94
N GLU A 276 -24.70 20.93 19.99
CA GLU A 276 -25.81 21.88 19.73
C GLU A 276 -27.04 21.22 19.09
N ALA A 277 -26.86 20.13 18.33
CA ALA A 277 -27.96 19.36 17.75
C ALA A 277 -28.71 18.52 18.80
N VAL A 278 -28.00 18.01 19.82
CA VAL A 278 -28.64 17.26 20.93
C VAL A 278 -29.37 18.21 21.88
N SER A 279 -28.84 19.40 22.15
CA SER A 279 -29.50 20.39 23.04
C SER A 279 -30.84 20.90 22.48
N ARG A 280 -30.97 21.06 21.15
CA ARG A 280 -32.22 21.53 20.51
C ARG A 280 -33.30 20.47 20.39
N LEU A 281 -32.96 19.18 20.52
CA LEU A 281 -33.95 18.09 20.53
C LEU A 281 -34.56 17.88 21.92
N SER A 282 -33.85 18.24 22.99
CA SER A 282 -34.38 18.21 24.35
C SER A 282 -35.38 19.34 24.66
N GLU A 283 -35.32 20.48 23.95
CA GLU A 283 -36.26 21.60 24.16
C GLU A 283 -37.59 21.45 23.38
N ILE A 284 -37.70 20.47 22.47
CA ILE A 284 -38.93 20.23 21.68
C ILE A 284 -39.83 19.15 22.31
N VAL A 285 -39.38 18.48 23.38
CA VAL A 285 -40.16 17.42 24.07
C VAL A 285 -40.87 17.93 25.33
N GLU A 286 -40.69 19.20 25.72
CA GLU A 286 -41.38 19.82 26.87
C GLU A 286 -42.24 21.05 26.49
N GLN A 287 -43.02 20.95 25.41
CA GLN A 287 -44.21 21.79 25.20
C GLN A 287 -45.40 20.98 24.69
#